data_AF-A0A093Z0E4-F1
#
_entry.id   AF-A0A093Z0E4-F1
#
_cell.length_a   1.000
_cell.length_b   1.000
_cell.length_c   1.000
_cell.angle_alpha   90.00
_cell.angle_beta   90.00
_cell.angle_gamma   90.00
#
_symmetry.space_group_name_H-M   'P 1'
#
loop_
_entity.id
_entity.type
_entity.pdbx_description
1 polymer ?
#
loop_
_entity_poly.entity_id
_entity_poly.type
_entity_poly.pdbx_seq_one_letter_code
_entity_poly.pdbx_strand_id
1 'polypeptide(L)'
;MTQFAIAVSALNHTSSFAKAYEAGINKADYWEPTFDDSISLLAKLPTIAAKIYQNAYNGGGALPAEIDTAQDWSYNFAAMLGRGGEKHEDFQDLLRLYLALHGDHEGGNVSAHATHLVGSALSDPFLSYSAGLQGLAGPLHGFVHSNPSLNNLSPTSH
;
A
#
# COMPACT_ATOMS: atom_id res chain seq x y z
N MET A 1 -0.73 9.25 -5.88
CA MET A 1 -0.25 7.94 -6.38
C MET A 1 1.22 7.93 -6.76
N THR A 2 1.71 8.80 -7.65
CA THR A 2 3.13 8.79 -8.07
C THR A 2 4.14 8.85 -6.92
N GLN A 3 3.95 9.78 -5.97
CA GLN A 3 4.81 9.88 -4.77
C GLN A 3 4.79 8.58 -3.96
N PHE A 4 3.65 7.89 -3.90
CA PHE A 4 3.48 6.68 -3.11
C PHE A 4 4.21 5.50 -3.75
N ALA A 5 4.07 5.30 -5.06
CA ALA A 5 4.79 4.27 -5.79
C ALA A 5 6.31 4.47 -5.70
N ILE A 6 6.80 5.70 -5.88
CA ILE A 6 8.24 6.02 -5.75
C ILE A 6 8.74 5.71 -4.34
N ALA A 7 8.01 6.13 -3.31
CA ALA A 7 8.41 5.90 -1.92
C ALA A 7 8.46 4.40 -1.58
N VAL A 8 7.46 3.62 -2.03
CA VAL A 8 7.46 2.16 -1.87
C VAL A 8 8.63 1.53 -2.62
N SER A 9 8.87 1.92 -3.87
CA SER A 9 10.01 1.43 -4.65
C SER A 9 11.34 1.71 -3.95
N ALA A 10 11.48 2.90 -3.34
CA ALA A 10 12.69 3.31 -2.66
C ALA A 10 12.97 2.47 -1.41
N LEU A 11 11.96 1.84 -0.79
CA LEU A 11 12.16 0.96 0.38
C LEU A 11 12.87 -0.35 0.04
N ASN A 12 13.02 -0.72 -1.23
CA ASN A 12 13.65 -1.99 -1.62
C ASN A 12 15.11 -2.10 -1.13
N HIS A 13 15.81 -0.99 -0.84
CA HIS A 13 17.14 -1.02 -0.22
C HIS A 13 17.16 -1.72 1.16
N THR A 14 16.00 -1.84 1.80
CA THR A 14 15.80 -2.58 3.05
C THR A 14 15.38 -4.03 2.84
N SER A 15 15.14 -4.48 1.59
CA SER A 15 14.63 -5.81 1.28
C SER A 15 15.55 -6.92 1.79
N SER A 16 14.95 -7.82 2.56
CA SER A 16 15.55 -9.06 3.02
C SER A 16 15.59 -10.08 1.90
N PHE A 17 14.55 -10.14 1.07
CA PHE A 17 14.49 -11.05 -0.08
C PHE A 17 15.58 -10.75 -1.09
N ALA A 18 15.76 -9.49 -1.50
CA ALA A 18 16.78 -9.10 -2.46
C ALA A 18 18.18 -9.49 -1.98
N LYS A 19 18.50 -9.21 -0.70
CA LYS A 19 19.80 -9.56 -0.09
C LYS A 19 20.00 -11.07 0.03
N ALA A 20 18.97 -11.81 0.46
CA ALA A 20 19.03 -13.26 0.58
C ALA A 20 19.19 -13.94 -0.78
N TYR A 21 18.50 -13.43 -1.80
CA TYR A 21 18.61 -13.90 -3.18
C TYR A 21 20.01 -13.67 -3.75
N GLU A 22 20.59 -12.48 -3.56
CA GLU A 22 21.98 -12.19 -3.94
C GLU A 22 22.99 -13.09 -3.22
N ALA A 23 22.69 -13.48 -1.96
CA ALA A 23 23.49 -14.42 -1.19
C ALA A 23 23.30 -15.90 -1.59
N GLY A 24 22.38 -16.22 -2.51
CA GLY A 24 22.18 -17.57 -3.03
C GLY A 24 21.28 -18.46 -2.17
N ILE A 25 20.26 -17.89 -1.52
CA ILE A 25 19.25 -18.66 -0.77
C ILE A 25 18.61 -19.76 -1.62
N ASN A 26 18.23 -20.88 -0.99
CA ASN A 26 17.55 -21.96 -1.67
C ASN A 26 16.14 -21.53 -2.11
N LYS A 27 15.70 -21.99 -3.30
CA LYS A 27 14.35 -21.77 -3.82
C LYS A 27 13.25 -22.17 -2.84
N ALA A 28 13.46 -23.24 -2.07
CA ALA A 28 12.50 -23.70 -1.06
C ALA A 28 12.27 -22.67 0.06
N ASP A 29 13.23 -21.77 0.28
CA ASP A 29 13.23 -20.81 1.38
C ASP A 29 12.88 -19.39 0.92
N TYR A 30 12.56 -19.18 -0.36
CA TYR A 30 12.20 -17.86 -0.90
C TYR A 30 11.04 -17.19 -0.17
N TRP A 31 10.11 -17.98 0.37
CA TRP A 31 8.89 -17.49 1.00
C TRP A 31 9.15 -16.74 2.31
N GLU A 32 10.19 -17.10 3.07
CA GLU A 32 10.46 -16.53 4.39
C GLU A 32 10.91 -15.06 4.30
N PRO A 33 11.95 -14.69 3.53
CA PRO A 33 12.29 -13.28 3.38
C PRO A 33 11.26 -12.51 2.53
N THR A 34 10.49 -13.19 1.68
CA THR A 34 9.32 -12.59 1.00
C THR A 34 8.24 -12.19 2.02
N PHE A 35 7.97 -13.06 2.99
CA PHE A 35 7.02 -12.80 4.07
C PHE A 35 7.49 -11.64 4.94
N ASP A 36 8.75 -11.63 5.36
CA ASP A 36 9.33 -10.55 6.17
C ASP A 36 9.22 -9.20 5.47
N ASP A 37 9.57 -9.14 4.18
CA ASP A 37 9.45 -7.93 3.38
C ASP A 37 7.99 -7.50 3.19
N SER A 38 7.06 -8.45 3.05
CA SER A 38 5.62 -8.16 2.94
C SER A 38 5.06 -7.54 4.23
N ILE A 39 5.41 -8.08 5.41
CA ILE A 39 5.00 -7.52 6.70
C ILE A 39 5.67 -6.16 6.94
N SER A 40 6.97 -6.05 6.61
CA SER A 40 7.74 -4.81 6.68
C SER A 40 7.13 -3.70 5.82
N LEU A 41 6.65 -4.05 4.62
CA LEU A 41 5.93 -3.15 3.72
C LEU A 41 4.59 -2.74 4.31
N LEU A 42 3.73 -3.69 4.71
CA LEU A 42 2.41 -3.41 5.30
C LEU A 42 2.49 -2.47 6.50
N ALA A 43 3.50 -2.63 7.35
CA ALA A 43 3.73 -1.76 8.50
C ALA A 43 4.09 -0.31 8.11
N LYS A 44 4.76 -0.09 6.97
CA LYS A 44 5.23 1.23 6.51
C LYS A 44 4.21 1.97 5.64
N LEU A 45 3.27 1.27 5.01
CA LEU A 45 2.30 1.88 4.08
C LEU A 45 1.50 3.05 4.70
N PRO A 46 0.93 2.94 5.92
CA PRO A 46 0.16 4.04 6.51
C PRO A 46 1.00 5.29 6.73
N THR A 47 2.22 5.14 7.24
CA THR A 47 3.11 6.26 7.54
C THR A 47 3.51 7.00 6.26
N ILE A 48 3.81 6.27 5.19
CA ILE A 48 4.12 6.88 3.89
C ILE A 48 2.88 7.60 3.32
N ALA A 49 1.73 6.94 3.32
CA ALA A 49 0.49 7.52 2.82
C ALA A 49 0.10 8.79 3.61
N ALA A 50 0.17 8.76 4.94
CA ALA A 50 -0.09 9.89 5.80
C ALA A 50 0.92 11.03 5.59
N LYS A 51 2.21 10.71 5.38
CA LYS A 51 3.23 11.73 5.09
C LYS A 51 2.98 12.43 3.75
N ILE A 52 2.58 11.68 2.73
CA ILE A 52 2.19 12.24 1.43
C ILE A 52 0.96 13.14 1.60
N TYR A 53 -0.05 12.69 2.34
CA TYR A 53 -1.24 13.49 2.62
C TYR A 53 -0.89 14.80 3.36
N GLN A 54 -0.08 14.71 4.41
CA GLN A 54 0.39 15.86 5.18
C GLN A 54 1.14 16.87 4.30
N ASN A 55 2.05 16.40 3.44
CA ASN A 55 2.81 17.24 2.52
C ASN A 55 1.94 17.90 1.46
N ALA A 56 0.95 17.18 0.92
CA ALA A 56 0.12 17.67 -0.18
C ALA A 56 -1.00 18.60 0.27
N TYR A 57 -1.63 18.34 1.42
CA TYR A 57 -2.88 19.00 1.82
C TYR A 57 -2.77 19.84 3.10
N ASN A 58 -1.77 19.60 3.94
CA ASN A 58 -1.63 20.25 5.24
C ASN A 58 -0.36 21.13 5.35
N GLY A 59 0.26 21.48 4.21
CA GLY A 59 1.44 22.34 4.16
C GLY A 59 2.75 21.66 4.59
N GLY A 60 2.76 20.33 4.77
CA GLY A 60 3.93 19.56 5.19
C GLY A 60 4.16 19.55 6.70
N GLY A 61 5.42 19.28 7.09
CA GLY A 61 5.81 19.18 8.50
C GLY A 61 5.71 17.78 9.10
N ALA A 62 5.78 17.70 10.43
CA ALA A 62 5.68 16.44 11.17
C ALA A 62 4.29 15.81 11.04
N LEU A 63 4.20 14.49 11.23
CA LEU A 63 2.91 13.83 11.30
C LEU A 63 2.18 14.24 12.59
N PRO A 64 0.84 14.36 12.58
CA PRO A 64 0.04 14.72 13.74
C PRO A 64 0.13 13.74 14.93
N ALA A 65 0.52 12.49 14.69
CA ALA A 65 0.63 11.45 15.69
C ALA A 65 1.81 10.51 15.39
N GLU A 66 2.35 9.91 16.44
CA GLU A 66 3.28 8.79 16.36
C GLU A 66 2.53 7.45 16.45
N ILE A 67 3.21 6.34 16.15
CA ILE A 67 2.63 5.00 16.24
C ILE A 67 2.38 4.64 17.70
N ASP A 68 1.12 4.33 18.02
CA ASP A 68 0.71 3.74 19.28
C ASP A 68 0.66 2.21 19.16
N THR A 69 1.58 1.52 19.85
CA THR A 69 1.67 0.06 19.85
C THR A 69 0.51 -0.64 20.55
N ALA A 70 -0.31 0.09 21.31
CA ALA A 70 -1.52 -0.45 21.93
C ALA A 70 -2.75 -0.39 20.98
N GLN A 71 -2.60 0.24 19.81
CA GLN A 71 -3.70 0.49 18.87
C GLN A 71 -3.55 -0.29 17.57
N ASP A 72 -4.66 -0.48 16.86
CA ASP A 72 -4.67 -1.21 15.60
C ASP A 72 -4.11 -0.40 14.42
N TRP A 73 -3.91 -1.08 13.30
CA TRP A 73 -3.30 -0.52 12.08
C TRP A 73 -4.10 0.65 11.49
N SER A 74 -5.43 0.51 11.47
CA SER A 74 -6.34 1.52 10.93
C SER A 74 -6.43 2.73 11.86
N TYR A 75 -6.46 2.52 13.18
CA TYR A 75 -6.40 3.61 14.15
C TYR A 75 -5.11 4.43 13.97
N ASN A 76 -3.95 3.76 13.92
CA ASN A 76 -2.67 4.43 13.74
C ASN A 76 -2.64 5.22 12.42
N PHE A 77 -3.22 4.69 11.35
CA PHE A 77 -3.34 5.42 10.11
C PHE A 77 -4.23 6.67 10.26
N ALA A 78 -5.42 6.53 10.86
CA ALA A 78 -6.32 7.66 11.11
C ALA A 78 -5.67 8.74 12.00
N ALA A 79 -4.97 8.33 13.05
CA ALA A 79 -4.24 9.24 13.94
C ALA A 79 -3.18 10.05 13.17
N MET A 80 -2.40 9.39 12.31
CA MET A 80 -1.42 10.06 11.44
C MET A 80 -2.06 10.96 10.36
N LEU A 81 -3.37 10.81 10.08
CA LEU A 81 -4.15 11.73 9.24
C LEU A 81 -4.77 12.90 10.06
N GLY A 82 -4.48 12.99 11.37
CA GLY A 82 -5.07 13.99 12.26
C GLY A 82 -6.49 13.64 12.73
N ARG A 83 -6.87 12.36 12.66
CA ARG A 83 -8.19 11.82 13.02
C ARG A 83 -8.10 10.76 14.12
N GLY A 84 -7.22 10.97 15.09
CA GLY A 84 -7.06 10.09 16.26
C GLY A 84 -8.02 10.44 17.41
N GLY A 85 -8.11 9.53 18.39
CA GLY A 85 -8.89 9.70 19.61
C GLY A 85 -10.41 9.53 19.46
N GLU A 86 -11.11 9.54 20.59
CA GLU A 86 -12.54 9.24 20.71
C GLU A 86 -13.44 10.14 19.84
N LYS A 87 -13.03 11.40 19.62
CA LYS A 87 -13.76 12.34 18.76
C LYS A 87 -13.89 11.87 17.30
N HIS A 88 -13.06 10.93 16.87
CA HIS A 88 -12.98 10.44 15.50
C HIS A 88 -13.19 8.94 15.38
N GLU A 89 -13.83 8.31 16.38
CA GLU A 89 -14.08 6.86 16.41
C GLU A 89 -14.85 6.37 15.16
N ASP A 90 -15.92 7.07 14.75
CA ASP A 90 -16.67 6.75 13.53
C ASP A 90 -15.79 6.75 12.27
N PHE A 91 -14.81 7.66 12.20
CA PHE A 91 -13.87 7.69 11.07
C PHE A 91 -12.88 6.53 11.13
N GLN A 92 -12.46 6.12 12.33
CA GLN A 92 -11.60 4.97 12.54
C GLN A 92 -12.31 3.68 12.14
N ASP A 93 -13.60 3.52 12.49
CA ASP A 93 -14.42 2.39 12.08
C ASP A 93 -14.67 2.35 10.57
N LEU A 94 -14.98 3.50 9.97
CA LEU A 94 -15.06 3.63 8.51
C LEU A 94 -13.75 3.17 7.86
N LEU A 95 -12.60 3.61 8.39
CA LEU A 95 -11.31 3.27 7.83
C LEU A 95 -10.98 1.78 7.98
N ARG A 96 -11.31 1.16 9.12
CA ARG A 96 -11.20 -0.29 9.33
C ARG A 96 -11.99 -1.07 8.27
N LEU A 97 -13.26 -0.72 8.07
CA LEU A 97 -14.11 -1.37 7.08
C LEU A 97 -13.61 -1.12 5.66
N TYR A 98 -13.24 0.12 5.33
CA TYR A 98 -12.73 0.49 4.01
C TYR A 98 -11.49 -0.32 3.64
N LEU A 99 -10.52 -0.41 4.56
CA LEU A 99 -9.28 -1.15 4.34
C LEU A 99 -9.52 -2.66 4.21
N ALA A 100 -10.44 -3.21 5.02
CA ALA A 100 -10.80 -4.63 4.94
C ALA A 100 -11.49 -4.99 3.62
N LEU A 101 -12.42 -4.16 3.14
CA LEU A 101 -13.17 -4.43 1.90
C LEU A 101 -12.32 -4.28 0.63
N HIS A 102 -11.31 -3.41 0.64
CA HIS A 102 -10.47 -3.13 -0.53
C HIS A 102 -9.13 -3.89 -0.51
N GLY A 103 -8.95 -4.82 0.42
CA GLY A 103 -7.71 -5.57 0.59
C GLY A 103 -7.40 -6.53 -0.56
N ASP A 104 -8.42 -7.14 -1.16
CA ASP A 104 -8.27 -8.07 -2.28
C ASP A 104 -9.52 -8.10 -3.17
N HIS A 105 -9.33 -8.33 -4.47
CA HIS A 105 -10.41 -8.50 -5.44
C HIS A 105 -9.93 -9.38 -6.61
N GLU A 106 -9.55 -10.61 -6.27
CA GLU A 106 -8.99 -11.61 -7.19
C GLU A 106 -7.66 -11.17 -7.87
N GLY A 107 -7.13 -12.01 -8.76
CA GLY A 107 -5.86 -11.76 -9.45
C GLY A 107 -5.95 -11.01 -10.80
N GLY A 108 -7.15 -10.85 -11.34
CA GLY A 108 -7.35 -10.29 -12.70
C GLY A 108 -7.26 -8.77 -12.77
N ASN A 109 -7.43 -8.08 -11.64
CA ASN A 109 -7.35 -6.62 -11.59
C ASN A 109 -5.90 -6.15 -11.84
N VAL A 110 -5.74 -4.95 -12.44
CA VAL A 110 -4.44 -4.48 -12.96
C VAL A 110 -3.37 -4.40 -11.86
N SER A 111 -3.73 -3.97 -10.65
CA SER A 111 -2.78 -3.87 -9.54
C SER A 111 -2.32 -5.24 -9.03
N ALA A 112 -3.23 -6.19 -8.88
CA ALA A 112 -2.90 -7.55 -8.45
C ALA A 112 -2.04 -8.26 -9.50
N HIS A 113 -2.44 -8.16 -10.77
CA HIS A 113 -1.69 -8.77 -11.87
C HIS A 113 -0.30 -8.15 -12.02
N ALA A 114 -0.15 -6.81 -11.97
CA ALA A 114 1.17 -6.18 -12.06
C ALA A 114 2.09 -6.60 -10.92
N THR A 115 1.57 -6.67 -9.69
CA THR A 115 2.31 -7.16 -8.52
C THR A 115 2.77 -8.60 -8.71
N HIS A 116 1.86 -9.47 -9.16
CA HIS A 116 2.18 -10.88 -9.43
C HIS A 116 3.20 -11.04 -10.56
N LEU A 117 3.03 -10.32 -11.67
CA LEU A 117 3.89 -10.40 -12.85
C LEU A 117 5.32 -9.97 -12.54
N VAL A 118 5.50 -8.85 -11.84
CA VAL A 118 6.84 -8.37 -11.45
C VAL A 118 7.48 -9.31 -10.42
N GLY A 119 6.70 -9.81 -9.45
CA GLY A 119 7.17 -10.82 -8.50
C GLY A 119 7.56 -12.15 -9.16
N SER A 120 6.94 -12.53 -10.27
CA SER A 120 7.27 -13.76 -11.01
C SER A 120 8.69 -13.74 -11.60
N ALA A 121 9.26 -12.55 -11.81
CA ALA A 121 10.66 -12.34 -12.19
C ALA A 121 11.62 -12.31 -10.99
N LEU A 122 11.15 -12.71 -9.80
CA LEU A 122 11.89 -12.68 -8.53
C LEU A 122 12.28 -11.26 -8.09
N SER A 123 11.44 -10.28 -8.43
CA SER A 123 11.55 -8.95 -7.80
C SER A 123 11.01 -9.01 -6.38
N ASP A 124 11.64 -8.29 -5.46
CA ASP A 124 11.20 -8.23 -4.06
C ASP A 124 9.79 -7.61 -3.90
N PRO A 125 9.13 -7.80 -2.73
CA PRO A 125 7.78 -7.28 -2.50
C PRO A 125 7.63 -5.76 -2.66
N PHE A 126 8.68 -4.96 -2.40
CA PHE A 126 8.60 -3.51 -2.53
C PHE A 126 8.50 -3.09 -4.00
N LEU A 127 9.37 -3.64 -4.86
CA LEU A 127 9.32 -3.39 -6.29
C LEU A 127 8.03 -3.91 -6.92
N SER A 128 7.61 -5.11 -6.53
CA SER A 128 6.38 -5.74 -7.02
C SER A 128 5.14 -4.91 -6.66
N TYR A 129 5.01 -4.50 -5.41
CA TYR A 129 3.87 -3.69 -4.98
C TYR A 129 3.90 -2.27 -5.56
N SER A 130 5.08 -1.67 -5.75
CA SER A 130 5.24 -0.39 -6.47
C SER A 130 4.70 -0.44 -7.89
N ALA A 131 4.95 -1.53 -8.63
CA ALA A 131 4.36 -1.73 -9.95
C ALA A 131 2.82 -1.85 -9.87
N GLY A 132 2.31 -2.56 -8.86
CA GLY A 132 0.88 -2.61 -8.53
C GLY A 132 0.26 -1.23 -8.32
N LEU A 133 0.93 -0.35 -7.57
CA LEU A 133 0.50 1.03 -7.32
C LEU A 133 0.47 1.89 -8.60
N GLN A 134 1.38 1.65 -9.55
CA GLN A 134 1.37 2.32 -10.85
C GLN A 134 0.19 1.84 -11.70
N GLY A 135 -0.11 0.53 -11.69
CA GLY A 135 -1.31 -0.01 -12.31
C GLY A 135 -2.59 0.55 -11.68
N LEU A 136 -2.63 0.69 -10.35
CA LEU A 136 -3.72 1.32 -9.61
C LEU A 136 -3.92 2.79 -9.97
N ALA A 137 -2.86 3.50 -10.30
CA ALA A 137 -2.95 4.88 -10.76
C ALA A 137 -3.54 5.03 -12.18
N GLY A 138 -3.81 3.92 -12.89
CA GLY A 138 -4.46 3.95 -14.20
C GLY A 138 -5.89 4.50 -14.12
N PRO A 139 -6.32 5.38 -15.05
CA PRO A 139 -7.66 5.95 -15.05
C PRO A 139 -8.81 4.93 -15.03
N LEU A 140 -8.60 3.76 -15.65
CA LEU A 140 -9.60 2.68 -15.73
C LEU A 140 -9.54 1.70 -14.55
N HIS A 141 -8.63 1.90 -13.59
CA HIS A 141 -8.51 1.04 -12.42
C HIS A 141 -8.83 1.80 -11.13
N GLY A 142 -7.91 2.60 -10.60
CA GLY A 142 -8.11 3.30 -9.31
C GLY A 142 -8.91 4.60 -9.39
N PHE A 143 -9.14 5.16 -10.58
CA PHE A 143 -9.83 6.44 -10.73
C PHE A 143 -11.35 6.35 -10.90
N VAL A 144 -11.92 5.14 -11.03
CA VAL A 144 -13.39 4.92 -11.12
C VAL A 144 -14.11 5.58 -9.94
N HIS A 145 -13.53 5.54 -8.73
CA HIS A 145 -14.09 6.20 -7.55
C HIS A 145 -13.98 7.74 -7.53
N SER A 146 -13.07 8.32 -8.31
CA SER A 146 -12.75 9.76 -8.25
C SER A 146 -13.28 10.60 -9.41
N ASN A 147 -13.80 9.97 -10.47
CA ASN A 147 -14.42 10.67 -11.59
C ASN A 147 -15.64 9.88 -12.13
N PRO A 148 -16.88 10.30 -11.79
CA PRO A 148 -18.11 9.62 -12.22
C PRO A 148 -18.26 9.47 -13.74
N SER A 149 -17.58 10.31 -14.54
CA SER A 149 -17.62 10.21 -16.01
C SER A 149 -16.90 8.99 -16.58
N LEU A 150 -16.03 8.34 -15.80
CA LEU A 150 -15.29 7.13 -16.19
C LEU A 150 -16.05 5.83 -15.87
N ASN A 151 -17.16 5.89 -15.11
CA ASN A 151 -17.97 4.71 -14.77
C ASN A 151 -18.54 4.00 -16.01
N ASN A 152 -18.74 4.72 -17.12
CA ASN A 152 -19.23 4.17 -18.38
C ASN A 152 -18.13 3.52 -19.26
N LEU A 153 -16.87 3.54 -18.82
CA LEU A 153 -15.72 3.02 -19.57
C LEU A 153 -15.06 1.81 -18.90
N SER A 154 -15.57 1.37 -17.74
CA SER A 154 -15.17 0.13 -17.08
C SER A 154 -15.63 -1.08 -17.91
N PRO A 155 -14.73 -1.98 -18.35
CA PRO A 155 -15.11 -3.19 -19.07
C PRO A 155 -15.76 -4.27 -18.19
N THR A 156 -15.94 -4.05 -16.89
CA THR A 156 -16.30 -5.10 -15.92
C THR A 156 -17.64 -4.89 -15.21
N SER A 157 -18.61 -4.21 -15.84
CA SER A 157 -20.00 -4.22 -15.39
C SER A 157 -20.79 -5.39 -16.00
N HIS A 158 -20.51 -6.60 -15.52
CA HIS A 158 -21.41 -7.75 -15.62
C HIS A 158 -21.51 -8.46 -14.28
#